data_AF-A0A2R7KDA6-F1
#
_entry.id   AF-A0A2R7KDA6-F1
#
_cell.length_a   1.000
_cell.length_b   1.000
_cell.length_c   1.000
_cell.angle_alpha   90.00
_cell.angle_beta   90.00
_cell.angle_gamma   90.00
#
_symmetry.space_group_name_H-M   'P 1'
#
loop_
_entity.id
_entity.type
_entity.pdbx_description
1 polymer ?
#
loop_
_entity_poly.entity_id
_entity_poly.type
_entity_poly.pdbx_seq_one_letter_code
_entity_poly.pdbx_strand_id
1 'polypeptide(L)'
;MRTSTILIITAVIITLICLAAYNFNLKASYLRGDYKNPFYGLEYNAVKNINALEIESANKISIRVEQGKTEGLWIRDRIKDKLVWSKVGGVLKIDLTKEAKESDFHVNGQELILITPNMYKIVAHPYIIKTNQDGWNYEGYIGIAGFHQDSLTLDLGSAIYASLDQMQLSTLNAVVGDQKNGNTNLVLSNTNEIKSAVFNIPGKSKLELQNPTIVKTNYIVTDKATVSLNGKALQALNQP
;
A
#
# COMPACT_ATOMS: atom_id res chain seq x y z
N MET A 1 -33.49 38.39 32.97
CA MET A 1 -32.10 37.87 33.00
C MET A 1 -31.19 38.84 32.26
N ARG A 2 -29.92 38.99 32.69
CA ARG A 2 -28.95 39.78 31.93
C ARG A 2 -28.64 39.08 30.60
N THR A 3 -28.43 39.85 29.54
CA THR A 3 -28.13 39.34 28.19
C THR A 3 -26.94 38.37 28.19
N SER A 4 -25.93 38.63 29.02
CA SER A 4 -24.78 37.73 29.21
C SER A 4 -25.17 36.34 29.74
N THR A 5 -26.11 36.27 30.68
CA THR A 5 -26.62 34.99 31.21
C THR A 5 -27.40 34.21 30.15
N ILE A 6 -28.16 34.92 29.30
CA ILE A 6 -28.90 34.29 28.19
C ILE A 6 -27.91 33.70 27.18
N LEU A 7 -26.88 34.45 26.77
CA LEU A 7 -25.87 33.98 25.82
C LEU A 7 -25.10 32.75 26.31
N ILE A 8 -24.71 32.72 27.58
CA ILE A 8 -24.02 31.56 28.17
C ILE A 8 -24.92 30.33 28.17
N ILE A 9 -26.18 30.46 28.57
CA ILE A 9 -27.12 29.33 28.58
C ILE A 9 -27.38 28.83 27.16
N THR A 10 -27.55 29.73 26.18
CA THR A 10 -27.70 29.36 24.77
C THR A 10 -26.49 28.60 24.25
N ALA A 11 -25.27 29.07 24.54
CA ALA A 11 -24.05 28.37 24.13
C ALA A 11 -23.94 26.96 24.73
N VAL A 12 -24.30 26.79 25.99
CA VAL A 12 -24.34 25.48 26.66
C VAL A 12 -25.36 24.55 26.01
N ILE A 13 -26.57 25.04 25.75
CA ILE A 13 -27.63 24.26 25.11
C ILE A 13 -27.21 23.82 23.71
N ILE A 14 -26.66 24.72 22.90
CA ILE A 14 -26.18 24.40 21.54
C ILE A 14 -25.07 23.34 21.62
N THR A 15 -24.13 23.50 22.54
CA THR A 15 -23.04 22.53 22.72
C THR A 15 -23.57 21.14 23.09
N LEU A 16 -24.53 21.07 24.01
CA LEU A 16 -25.17 19.80 24.40
C LEU A 16 -25.95 19.15 23.25
N ILE A 17 -26.64 19.95 22.42
CA ILE A 17 -27.33 19.46 21.22
C ILE A 17 -26.31 18.91 20.20
N CYS A 18 -25.21 19.63 19.95
CA CYS A 18 -24.15 19.17 19.06
C CYS A 18 -23.52 17.86 19.55
N LEU A 19 -23.23 17.75 20.85
CA LEU A 19 -22.70 16.52 21.46
C LEU A 19 -23.68 15.35 21.32
N ALA A 20 -24.97 15.58 21.59
CA ALA A 20 -25.99 14.56 21.43
C ALA A 20 -26.10 14.11 19.97
N ALA A 21 -26.20 15.05 19.02
CA ALA A 21 -26.27 14.77 17.59
C ALA A 21 -25.01 14.03 17.10
N TYR A 22 -23.83 14.42 17.56
CA TYR A 22 -22.57 13.75 17.26
C TYR A 22 -22.59 12.30 17.78
N ASN A 23 -22.99 12.09 19.03
CA ASN A 23 -23.04 10.77 19.63
C ASN A 23 -24.06 9.85 18.93
N PHE A 24 -25.23 10.37 18.55
CA PHE A 24 -26.21 9.62 17.77
C PHE A 24 -25.68 9.24 16.38
N ASN A 25 -24.98 10.15 15.70
CA ASN A 25 -24.36 9.85 14.40
C ASN A 25 -23.23 8.82 14.52
N LEU A 26 -22.41 8.91 15.57
CA LEU A 26 -21.34 7.95 15.83
C LEU A 26 -21.94 6.56 16.11
N LYS A 27 -22.96 6.50 16.97
CA LYS A 27 -23.69 5.26 17.29
C LYS A 27 -24.37 4.67 16.05
N ALA A 28 -25.02 5.50 15.23
CA ALA A 28 -25.64 5.04 13.99
C ALA A 28 -24.61 4.48 13.01
N SER A 29 -23.46 5.13 12.87
CA SER A 29 -22.35 4.66 12.03
C SER A 29 -21.72 3.36 12.55
N TYR A 30 -21.59 3.25 13.87
CA TYR A 30 -21.13 2.01 14.53
C TYR A 30 -22.13 0.87 14.31
N LEU A 31 -23.42 1.10 14.53
CA LEU A 31 -24.47 0.10 14.35
C LEU A 31 -24.64 -0.34 12.88
N ARG A 32 -24.41 0.56 11.92
CA ARG A 32 -24.36 0.22 10.49
C ARG A 32 -23.20 -0.72 10.15
N GLY A 33 -22.18 -0.80 11.00
CA GLY A 33 -21.01 -1.64 10.76
C GLY A 33 -20.12 -1.10 9.64
N ASP A 34 -20.30 0.16 9.23
CA ASP A 34 -19.55 0.80 8.16
C ASP A 34 -18.03 0.79 8.41
N TYR A 35 -17.63 0.81 9.69
CA TYR A 35 -16.23 0.68 10.12
C TYR A 35 -15.59 -0.67 9.77
N LYS A 36 -16.39 -1.70 9.47
CA LYS A 36 -15.91 -3.01 8.99
C LYS A 36 -15.85 -3.09 7.47
N ASN A 37 -16.46 -2.15 6.75
CA ASN A 37 -16.46 -2.15 5.29
C ASN A 37 -15.13 -1.54 4.79
N PRO A 38 -14.23 -2.35 4.18
CA PRO A 38 -12.94 -1.85 3.70
C PRO A 38 -13.07 -0.83 2.56
N PHE A 39 -14.24 -0.74 1.92
CA PHE A 39 -14.54 0.19 0.83
C PHE A 39 -15.32 1.43 1.28
N TYR A 40 -15.50 1.65 2.58
CA TYR A 40 -16.28 2.78 3.09
C TYR A 40 -15.69 4.14 2.64
N GLY A 41 -16.53 4.94 1.97
CA GLY A 41 -16.15 6.24 1.42
C GLY A 41 -15.20 6.17 0.23
N LEU A 42 -15.18 5.04 -0.49
CA LEU A 42 -14.47 4.89 -1.77
C LEU A 42 -15.48 4.79 -2.92
N GLU A 43 -15.16 5.47 -4.02
CA GLU A 43 -15.89 5.37 -5.28
C GLU A 43 -15.30 4.28 -6.16
N TYR A 44 -16.16 3.42 -6.71
CA TYR A 44 -15.77 2.36 -7.63
C TYR A 44 -15.54 2.91 -9.04
N ASN A 45 -14.38 2.62 -9.60
CA ASN A 45 -14.02 2.92 -10.98
C ASN A 45 -13.84 1.61 -11.73
N ALA A 46 -14.67 1.40 -12.76
CA ALA A 46 -14.66 0.19 -13.56
C ALA A 46 -13.36 0.11 -14.39
N VAL A 47 -12.50 -0.84 -14.05
CA VAL A 47 -11.32 -1.21 -14.82
C VAL A 47 -11.23 -2.73 -14.85
N LYS A 48 -10.88 -3.32 -15.99
CA LYS A 48 -10.92 -4.78 -16.21
C LYS A 48 -9.72 -5.30 -16.98
N ASN A 49 -9.40 -6.59 -16.82
CA ASN A 49 -8.27 -7.29 -17.43
C ASN A 49 -6.91 -6.70 -17.02
N ILE A 50 -6.77 -6.28 -15.77
CA ILE A 50 -5.52 -5.81 -15.17
C ILE A 50 -4.73 -7.01 -14.69
N ASN A 51 -3.51 -7.12 -15.17
CA ASN A 51 -2.56 -8.14 -14.76
C ASN A 51 -1.16 -7.59 -14.47
N ALA A 52 -0.98 -6.28 -14.64
CA ALA A 52 0.21 -5.56 -14.23
C ALA A 52 -0.16 -4.17 -13.69
N LEU A 53 0.62 -3.70 -12.73
CA LEU A 53 0.48 -2.39 -12.09
C LEU A 53 1.81 -1.64 -12.19
N GLU A 54 1.75 -0.39 -12.64
CA GLU A 54 2.87 0.55 -12.63
C GLU A 54 2.49 1.76 -11.78
N ILE A 55 3.36 2.12 -10.84
CA ILE A 55 3.16 3.28 -9.96
C ILE A 55 4.36 4.21 -10.13
N GLU A 56 4.14 5.32 -10.83
CA GLU A 56 5.07 6.44 -10.90
C GLU A 56 4.73 7.33 -9.69
N SER A 57 5.69 7.75 -8.87
CA SER A 57 5.44 8.42 -7.56
C SER A 57 5.05 7.49 -6.39
N ALA A 58 5.55 6.25 -6.41
CA ALA A 58 5.25 5.24 -5.41
C ALA A 58 5.57 5.68 -3.97
N ASN A 59 6.61 6.48 -3.74
CA ASN A 59 6.95 7.01 -2.41
C ASN A 59 5.89 7.94 -1.78
N LYS A 60 4.91 8.42 -2.56
CA LYS A 60 3.81 9.26 -2.08
C LYS A 60 2.45 8.58 -2.19
N ILE A 61 2.42 7.33 -2.67
CA ILE A 61 1.19 6.57 -2.90
C ILE A 61 1.18 5.37 -1.98
N SER A 62 0.12 5.26 -1.20
CA SER A 62 -0.23 4.01 -0.53
C SER A 62 -1.38 3.33 -1.26
N ILE A 63 -1.24 2.04 -1.59
CA ILE A 63 -2.24 1.25 -2.31
C ILE A 63 -2.33 -0.17 -1.74
N ARG A 64 -3.55 -0.71 -1.70
CA ARG A 64 -3.80 -2.14 -1.52
C ARG A 64 -4.13 -2.79 -2.85
N VAL A 65 -3.53 -3.94 -3.13
CA VAL A 65 -3.73 -4.73 -4.34
C VAL A 65 -4.15 -6.13 -3.90
N GLU A 66 -5.37 -6.53 -4.22
CA GLU A 66 -5.95 -7.76 -3.69
C GLU A 66 -6.57 -8.63 -4.77
N GLN A 67 -6.48 -9.94 -4.58
CA GLN A 67 -7.19 -10.88 -5.43
C GLN A 67 -8.71 -10.77 -5.19
N GLY A 68 -9.49 -10.62 -6.25
CA GLY A 68 -10.94 -10.64 -6.13
C GLY A 68 -11.70 -10.70 -7.45
N LYS A 69 -12.99 -11.08 -7.36
CA LYS A 69 -13.86 -11.26 -8.53
C LYS A 69 -14.42 -9.94 -9.07
N THR A 70 -14.66 -8.98 -8.19
CA THR A 70 -15.12 -7.64 -8.58
C THR A 70 -13.88 -6.84 -8.95
N GLU A 71 -13.46 -6.97 -10.20
CA GLU A 71 -12.30 -6.22 -10.66
C GLU A 71 -12.61 -4.72 -10.73
N GLY A 72 -11.68 -3.88 -10.27
CA GLY A 72 -11.77 -2.44 -10.39
C GLY A 72 -10.85 -1.66 -9.47
N LEU A 73 -11.00 -0.34 -9.50
CA LEU A 73 -10.19 0.60 -8.72
C LEU A 73 -11.11 1.42 -7.81
N TRP A 74 -10.88 1.34 -6.51
CA TRP A 74 -11.61 2.09 -5.50
C TRP A 74 -10.78 3.28 -5.05
N ILE A 75 -11.35 4.47 -5.18
CA ILE A 75 -10.65 5.74 -4.98
C ILE A 75 -11.44 6.58 -3.99
N ARG A 76 -10.78 7.13 -2.96
CA ARG A 76 -11.39 8.09 -2.04
C ARG A 76 -11.61 9.43 -2.72
N ASP A 77 -12.76 10.06 -2.48
CA ASP A 77 -13.10 11.35 -3.11
C ASP A 77 -12.00 12.41 -2.98
N ARG A 78 -11.34 12.50 -1.81
CA ARG A 78 -10.30 13.51 -1.54
C ARG A 78 -9.03 13.40 -2.38
N ILE A 79 -8.81 12.26 -3.05
CA ILE A 79 -7.62 12.02 -3.88
C ILE A 79 -7.94 12.03 -5.37
N LYS A 80 -9.23 12.09 -5.75
CA LYS A 80 -9.69 11.87 -7.13
C LYS A 80 -9.16 12.91 -8.12
N ASP A 81 -9.03 14.16 -7.69
CA ASP A 81 -8.49 15.29 -8.47
C ASP A 81 -6.96 15.32 -8.54
N LYS A 82 -6.29 14.52 -7.70
CA LYS A 82 -4.83 14.49 -7.54
C LYS A 82 -4.21 13.19 -8.04
N LEU A 83 -5.02 12.17 -8.28
CA LEU A 83 -4.62 10.88 -8.82
C LEU A 83 -4.84 10.87 -10.34
N VAL A 84 -3.82 10.50 -11.08
CA VAL A 84 -3.91 10.23 -12.52
C VAL A 84 -3.75 8.73 -12.70
N TRP A 85 -4.64 8.11 -13.47
CA TRP A 85 -4.51 6.71 -13.81
C TRP A 85 -4.92 6.47 -15.26
N SER A 86 -4.32 5.45 -15.87
CA SER A 86 -4.64 5.04 -17.22
C SER A 86 -4.47 3.53 -17.36
N LYS A 87 -5.17 2.94 -18.31
CA LYS A 87 -5.03 1.52 -18.65
C LYS A 87 -4.55 1.39 -20.09
N VAL A 88 -3.46 0.66 -20.29
CA VAL A 88 -2.97 0.29 -21.62
C VAL A 88 -2.79 -1.23 -21.66
N GLY A 89 -3.57 -1.91 -22.50
CA GLY A 89 -3.58 -3.38 -22.53
C GLY A 89 -4.04 -3.97 -21.19
N GLY A 90 -3.18 -4.75 -20.53
CA GLY A 90 -3.41 -5.28 -19.18
C GLY A 90 -2.69 -4.52 -18.06
N VAL A 91 -2.05 -3.38 -18.38
CA VAL A 91 -1.27 -2.59 -17.44
C VAL A 91 -2.12 -1.42 -16.93
N LEU A 92 -2.32 -1.35 -15.62
CA LEU A 92 -2.82 -0.16 -14.94
C LEU A 92 -1.64 0.70 -14.52
N LYS A 93 -1.61 1.95 -15.01
CA LYS A 93 -0.63 2.94 -14.60
C LYS A 93 -1.29 3.91 -13.63
N ILE A 94 -0.65 4.16 -12.51
CA ILE A 94 -1.10 5.08 -11.47
C ILE A 94 0.02 6.09 -11.20
N ASP A 95 -0.37 7.35 -11.06
CA ASP A 95 0.52 8.45 -10.76
C ASP A 95 -0.24 9.57 -10.02
N LEU A 96 0.48 10.59 -9.59
CA LEU A 96 -0.08 11.84 -9.07
C LEU A 96 -0.05 12.94 -10.14
N THR A 97 -0.97 13.91 -10.04
CA THR A 97 -0.87 15.14 -10.83
C THR A 97 0.40 15.89 -10.48
N LYS A 98 0.90 16.72 -11.41
CA LYS A 98 2.11 17.51 -11.17
C LYS A 98 2.02 18.33 -9.88
N GLU A 99 0.90 19.01 -9.66
CA GLU A 99 0.64 19.80 -8.44
C GLU A 99 0.74 18.93 -7.18
N ALA A 100 0.13 17.75 -7.18
CA ALA A 100 0.17 16.82 -6.04
C ALA A 100 1.57 16.22 -5.80
N LYS A 101 2.37 16.03 -6.85
CA LYS A 101 3.77 15.61 -6.72
C LYS A 101 4.63 16.69 -6.07
N GLU A 102 4.41 17.94 -6.45
CA GLU A 102 5.19 19.11 -6.01
C GLU A 102 4.76 19.66 -4.64
N SER A 103 3.58 19.28 -4.12
CA SER A 103 3.10 19.62 -2.78
C SER A 103 3.37 18.54 -1.73
N ASP A 104 3.04 18.75 -0.46
CA ASP A 104 3.13 17.73 0.62
C ASP A 104 2.03 16.64 0.57
N PHE A 105 1.35 16.52 -0.58
CA PHE A 105 0.23 15.59 -0.73
C PHE A 105 0.71 14.14 -0.81
N HIS A 106 0.02 13.25 -0.10
CA HIS A 106 0.22 11.82 -0.14
C HIS A 106 -1.12 11.08 -0.07
N VAL A 107 -1.15 9.88 -0.65
CA VAL A 107 -2.26 8.94 -0.59
C VAL A 107 -2.02 7.97 0.57
N ASN A 108 -3.00 7.85 1.47
CA ASN A 108 -2.95 6.97 2.62
C ASN A 108 -3.47 5.56 2.28
N GLY A 109 -3.06 4.55 3.06
CA GLY A 109 -3.29 3.14 2.74
C GLY A 109 -4.74 2.64 2.69
N GLN A 110 -5.72 3.50 2.98
CA GLN A 110 -7.17 3.18 2.93
C GLN A 110 -7.93 3.99 1.88
N GLU A 111 -7.22 4.55 0.91
CA GLU A 111 -7.79 5.52 -0.03
C GLU A 111 -7.70 5.07 -1.48
N LEU A 112 -6.86 4.08 -1.75
CA LEU A 112 -6.67 3.50 -3.05
C LEU A 112 -6.58 1.97 -2.91
N ILE A 113 -7.53 1.27 -3.53
CA ILE A 113 -7.60 -0.19 -3.52
C ILE A 113 -7.82 -0.68 -4.95
N LEU A 114 -6.95 -1.57 -5.41
CA LEU A 114 -7.09 -2.29 -6.66
C LEU A 114 -7.51 -3.72 -6.35
N ILE A 115 -8.65 -4.14 -6.89
CA ILE A 115 -9.07 -5.55 -6.86
C ILE A 115 -8.92 -6.11 -8.27
N THR A 116 -8.25 -7.26 -8.42
CA THR A 116 -8.11 -7.95 -9.71
C THR A 116 -8.04 -9.47 -9.54
N PRO A 117 -8.50 -10.29 -10.49
CA PRO A 117 -8.33 -11.75 -10.42
C PRO A 117 -6.88 -12.22 -10.43
N ASN A 118 -5.97 -11.51 -11.12
CA ASN A 118 -4.56 -11.91 -11.26
C ASN A 118 -3.65 -10.68 -11.25
N MET A 119 -2.43 -10.82 -10.75
CA MET A 119 -1.42 -9.76 -10.79
C MET A 119 -0.03 -10.35 -11.04
N TYR A 120 0.45 -10.33 -12.27
CA TYR A 120 1.74 -10.95 -12.63
C TYR A 120 2.94 -10.01 -12.41
N LYS A 121 2.72 -8.69 -12.43
CA LYS A 121 3.81 -7.72 -12.34
C LYS A 121 3.40 -6.46 -11.60
N ILE A 122 4.21 -6.01 -10.65
CA ILE A 122 4.09 -4.70 -10.01
C ILE A 122 5.42 -3.98 -10.16
N VAL A 123 5.39 -2.78 -10.73
CA VAL A 123 6.51 -1.85 -10.83
C VAL A 123 6.17 -0.60 -10.06
N ALA A 124 7.05 -0.16 -9.19
CA ALA A 124 6.81 0.99 -8.34
C ALA A 124 8.08 1.83 -8.23
N HIS A 125 8.03 3.06 -8.74
CA HIS A 125 9.17 3.96 -8.72
C HIS A 125 8.85 5.26 -7.97
N PRO A 126 9.78 5.76 -7.15
CA PRO A 126 9.58 7.01 -6.43
C PRO A 126 9.55 8.20 -7.39
N TYR A 127 8.85 9.24 -6.97
CA TYR A 127 9.02 10.57 -7.53
C TYR A 127 10.26 11.20 -6.90
N ILE A 128 11.30 11.43 -7.71
CA ILE A 128 12.56 12.02 -7.28
C ILE A 128 12.53 13.51 -7.56
N ILE A 129 12.43 14.32 -6.51
CA ILE A 129 12.60 15.79 -6.61
C ILE A 129 14.09 16.10 -6.70
N LYS A 130 14.51 16.83 -7.74
CA LYS A 130 15.92 17.16 -8.00
C LYS A 130 16.52 18.25 -7.08
N THR A 131 15.83 18.69 -6.04
CA THR A 131 16.26 19.85 -5.23
C THR A 131 16.58 19.45 -3.78
N ASN A 132 17.71 19.96 -3.29
CA ASN A 132 18.33 19.77 -1.96
C ASN A 132 17.48 20.27 -0.77
N GLN A 133 16.17 20.09 -0.78
CA GLN A 133 15.36 20.34 0.40
C GLN A 133 15.26 19.04 1.18
N ASP A 134 15.69 19.10 2.45
CA ASP A 134 15.44 18.11 3.50
C ASP A 134 13.93 18.00 3.76
N GLY A 135 13.18 17.60 2.74
CA GLY A 135 11.76 17.30 2.80
C GLY A 135 11.54 16.01 3.56
N TRP A 136 10.33 15.84 4.08
CA TRP A 136 9.91 14.60 4.69
C TRP A 136 10.14 13.46 3.69
N ASN A 137 10.94 12.48 4.09
CA ASN A 137 11.13 11.25 3.31
C ASN A 137 9.84 10.43 3.40
N TYR A 138 8.87 10.73 2.53
CA TYR A 138 7.67 9.92 2.41
C TYR A 138 8.06 8.51 1.98
N GLU A 139 7.57 7.53 2.73
CA GLU A 139 7.65 6.12 2.37
C GLU A 139 6.27 5.69 1.91
N GLY A 140 6.16 5.29 0.64
CA GLY A 140 4.92 4.77 0.10
C GLY A 140 4.63 3.38 0.62
N TYR A 141 3.37 2.96 0.57
CA TYR A 141 2.97 1.62 1.01
C TYR A 141 2.29 0.82 -0.11
N ILE A 142 2.75 -0.40 -0.37
CA ILE A 142 2.11 -1.31 -1.33
C ILE A 142 1.78 -2.62 -0.63
N GLY A 143 0.53 -2.80 -0.24
CA GLY A 143 0.03 -4.06 0.31
C GLY A 143 -0.48 -4.97 -0.81
N ILE A 144 0.04 -6.19 -0.92
CA ILE A 144 -0.30 -7.15 -1.97
C ILE A 144 -0.80 -8.42 -1.29
N ALA A 145 -2.06 -8.80 -1.55
CA ALA A 145 -2.67 -9.88 -0.78
C ALA A 145 -3.55 -10.85 -1.56
N GLY A 146 -3.49 -12.12 -1.14
CA GLY A 146 -4.47 -13.15 -1.47
C GLY A 146 -4.32 -13.78 -2.85
N PHE A 147 -3.25 -13.51 -3.59
CA PHE A 147 -3.10 -14.05 -4.95
C PHE A 147 -2.67 -15.52 -4.95
N HIS A 148 -3.50 -16.35 -5.57
CA HIS A 148 -3.20 -17.75 -5.88
C HIS A 148 -2.93 -17.89 -7.38
N GLN A 149 -1.67 -17.90 -7.78
CA GLN A 149 -1.27 -17.85 -9.19
C GLN A 149 0.13 -18.42 -9.40
N ASP A 150 0.55 -18.57 -10.65
CA ASP A 150 1.84 -19.18 -10.95
C ASP A 150 3.02 -18.27 -10.56
N SER A 151 3.02 -17.02 -11.02
CA SER A 151 4.17 -16.14 -10.80
C SER A 151 3.80 -14.71 -10.47
N LEU A 152 4.65 -14.04 -9.68
CA LEU A 152 4.59 -12.61 -9.41
C LEU A 152 6.00 -12.02 -9.57
N THR A 153 6.09 -10.90 -10.27
CA THR A 153 7.32 -10.10 -10.39
C THR A 153 7.12 -8.75 -9.73
N LEU A 154 8.04 -8.39 -8.85
CA LEU A 154 8.09 -7.09 -8.18
C LEU A 154 9.35 -6.34 -8.61
N ASP A 155 9.17 -5.10 -9.00
CA ASP A 155 10.24 -4.14 -9.26
C ASP A 155 9.96 -2.90 -8.40
N LEU A 156 10.57 -2.87 -7.22
CA LEU A 156 10.34 -1.84 -6.22
C LEU A 156 11.56 -0.92 -6.18
N GLY A 157 11.39 0.35 -6.56
CA GLY A 157 12.42 1.39 -6.40
C GLY A 157 12.60 1.81 -4.93
N SER A 158 13.35 2.90 -4.69
CA SER A 158 13.61 3.43 -3.34
C SER A 158 12.39 4.02 -2.64
N ALA A 159 12.44 4.13 -1.31
CA ALA A 159 11.44 4.79 -0.45
C ALA A 159 10.03 4.18 -0.53
N ILE A 160 9.97 2.86 -0.52
CA ILE A 160 8.74 2.07 -0.60
C ILE A 160 8.77 1.00 0.50
N TYR A 161 7.67 0.87 1.21
CA TYR A 161 7.34 -0.29 2.01
C TYR A 161 6.35 -1.16 1.25
N ALA A 162 6.67 -2.43 1.03
CA ALA A 162 5.76 -3.39 0.41
C ALA A 162 5.52 -4.58 1.34
N SER A 163 4.27 -5.04 1.44
CA SER A 163 3.94 -6.28 2.15
C SER A 163 3.26 -7.28 1.23
N LEU A 164 3.62 -8.55 1.38
CA LEU A 164 2.99 -9.68 0.72
C LEU A 164 2.31 -10.54 1.78
N ASP A 165 1.02 -10.78 1.59
CA ASP A 165 0.19 -11.50 2.54
C ASP A 165 -0.69 -12.55 1.85
N GLN A 166 -0.82 -13.73 2.45
CA GLN A 166 -1.69 -14.81 1.95
C GLN A 166 -1.43 -15.18 0.48
N MET A 167 -0.15 -15.18 0.07
CA MET A 167 0.25 -15.48 -1.30
C MET A 167 0.44 -16.98 -1.49
N GLN A 168 -0.05 -17.52 -2.61
CA GLN A 168 0.26 -18.88 -3.08
C GLN A 168 0.88 -18.81 -4.47
N LEU A 169 2.20 -18.97 -4.56
CA LEU A 169 2.98 -18.75 -5.78
C LEU A 169 3.89 -19.93 -6.13
N SER A 170 3.99 -20.26 -7.42
CA SER A 170 5.09 -21.10 -7.91
C SER A 170 6.40 -20.32 -7.91
N THR A 171 6.39 -19.06 -8.36
CA THR A 171 7.60 -18.24 -8.49
C THR A 171 7.37 -16.79 -8.06
N LEU A 172 8.25 -16.29 -7.19
CA LEU A 172 8.34 -14.87 -6.85
C LEU A 172 9.70 -14.34 -7.31
N ASN A 173 9.69 -13.31 -8.15
CA ASN A 173 10.90 -12.55 -8.47
C ASN A 173 10.74 -11.14 -7.91
N ALA A 174 11.68 -10.67 -7.11
CA ALA A 174 11.59 -9.34 -6.50
C ALA A 174 12.92 -8.59 -6.58
N VAL A 175 12.86 -7.37 -7.12
CA VAL A 175 13.90 -6.34 -6.95
C VAL A 175 13.43 -5.39 -5.86
N VAL A 176 14.23 -5.22 -4.81
CA VAL A 176 13.88 -4.46 -3.60
C VAL A 176 14.83 -3.28 -3.41
N GLY A 177 14.38 -2.12 -3.87
CA GLY A 177 15.09 -0.85 -3.90
C GLY A 177 15.99 -0.68 -5.12
N ASP A 178 16.84 0.34 -5.05
CA ASP A 178 17.81 0.68 -6.09
C ASP A 178 19.23 0.85 -5.51
N GLN A 179 20.23 0.97 -6.40
CA GLN A 179 21.62 1.12 -5.98
C GLN A 179 21.96 2.49 -5.37
N LYS A 180 21.15 3.53 -5.61
CA LYS A 180 21.53 4.93 -5.35
C LYS A 180 20.91 5.48 -4.06
N ASN A 181 19.60 5.27 -3.89
CA ASN A 181 18.76 5.92 -2.90
C ASN A 181 18.38 4.95 -1.77
N GLY A 182 18.34 3.64 -2.04
CA GLY A 182 18.06 2.59 -1.03
C GLY A 182 16.75 2.81 -0.25
N ASN A 183 16.67 2.30 0.99
CA ASN A 183 15.52 2.50 1.89
C ASN A 183 14.19 1.97 1.35
N THR A 184 14.20 0.76 0.82
CA THR A 184 12.99 0.00 0.46
C THR A 184 12.89 -1.18 1.39
N ASN A 185 11.69 -1.47 1.87
CA ASN A 185 11.42 -2.64 2.68
C ASN A 185 10.41 -3.55 1.98
N LEU A 186 10.74 -4.82 1.82
CA LEU A 186 9.82 -5.87 1.39
C LEU A 186 9.59 -6.83 2.55
N VAL A 187 8.33 -6.97 2.97
CA VAL A 187 7.94 -7.87 4.06
C VAL A 187 7.07 -9.00 3.51
N LEU A 188 7.44 -10.24 3.82
CA LEU A 188 6.62 -11.42 3.55
C LEU A 188 6.13 -12.00 4.89
N SER A 189 4.82 -12.03 5.09
CA SER A 189 4.23 -12.62 6.29
C SER A 189 4.28 -14.15 6.30
N ASN A 190 3.96 -14.72 7.47
CA ASN A 190 3.94 -16.17 7.70
C ASN A 190 2.86 -16.93 6.92
N THR A 191 1.91 -16.21 6.32
CA THR A 191 0.79 -16.80 5.56
C THR A 191 1.15 -17.10 4.10
N ASN A 192 2.36 -16.74 3.67
CA ASN A 192 2.80 -16.96 2.30
C ASN A 192 3.34 -18.39 2.08
N GLU A 193 2.96 -18.97 0.95
CA GLU A 193 3.42 -20.25 0.43
C GLU A 193 4.01 -20.06 -0.97
N ILE A 194 5.33 -20.19 -1.10
CA ILE A 194 6.06 -19.90 -2.34
C ILE A 194 6.97 -21.09 -2.68
N LYS A 195 6.89 -21.63 -3.90
CA LYS A 195 7.79 -22.74 -4.29
C LYS A 195 9.20 -22.25 -4.58
N SER A 196 9.37 -21.16 -5.32
CA SER A 196 10.68 -20.58 -5.61
C SER A 196 10.65 -19.06 -5.50
N ALA A 197 11.64 -18.47 -4.83
CA ALA A 197 11.78 -17.03 -4.75
C ALA A 197 13.20 -16.57 -5.10
N VAL A 198 13.31 -15.52 -5.91
CA VAL A 198 14.56 -14.82 -6.21
C VAL A 198 14.44 -13.39 -5.72
N PHE A 199 15.34 -12.98 -4.82
CA PHE A 199 15.37 -11.64 -4.27
C PHE A 199 16.67 -10.95 -4.67
N ASN A 200 16.55 -9.83 -5.39
CA ASN A 200 17.65 -8.91 -5.66
C ASN A 200 17.48 -7.66 -4.80
N ILE A 201 18.43 -7.41 -3.90
CA ILE A 201 18.34 -6.40 -2.86
C ILE A 201 19.54 -5.45 -3.00
N PRO A 202 19.48 -4.50 -3.95
CA PRO A 202 20.53 -3.51 -4.14
C PRO A 202 20.50 -2.44 -3.04
N GLY A 203 21.65 -1.79 -2.85
CA GLY A 203 21.77 -0.62 -1.98
C GLY A 203 21.51 -0.92 -0.50
N LYS A 204 20.82 -0.01 0.18
CA LYS A 204 20.54 -0.07 1.62
C LYS A 204 19.13 -0.60 1.93
N SER A 205 18.63 -1.51 1.11
CA SER A 205 17.26 -2.02 1.20
C SER A 205 17.15 -3.23 2.12
N LYS A 206 15.91 -3.56 2.51
CA LYS A 206 15.58 -4.58 3.49
C LYS A 206 14.60 -5.60 2.94
N LEU A 207 14.84 -6.86 3.25
CA LEU A 207 13.90 -7.96 3.07
C LEU A 207 13.62 -8.60 4.43
N GLU A 208 12.36 -8.66 4.83
CA GLU A 208 11.92 -9.31 6.06
C GLU A 208 11.06 -10.53 5.76
N LEU A 209 11.58 -11.71 6.06
CA LEU A 209 10.85 -12.98 5.95
C LEU A 209 10.33 -13.39 7.33
N GLN A 210 9.09 -13.04 7.61
CA GLN A 210 8.42 -13.31 8.88
C GLN A 210 7.83 -14.71 8.91
N ASN A 211 8.68 -15.74 8.83
CA ASN A 211 8.30 -17.16 8.81
C ASN A 211 7.40 -17.59 7.61
N PRO A 212 7.59 -17.10 6.37
CA PRO A 212 6.88 -17.65 5.21
C PRO A 212 7.34 -19.08 4.91
N THR A 213 6.51 -19.85 4.21
CA THR A 213 6.91 -21.14 3.66
C THR A 213 7.48 -20.93 2.26
N ILE A 214 8.81 -21.02 2.12
CA ILE A 214 9.49 -20.93 0.81
C ILE A 214 10.35 -22.17 0.58
N VAL A 215 10.11 -22.92 -0.50
CA VAL A 215 10.84 -24.18 -0.76
C VAL A 215 12.24 -23.94 -1.30
N LYS A 216 12.41 -23.00 -2.23
CA LYS A 216 13.71 -22.62 -2.80
C LYS A 216 13.89 -21.12 -2.79
N THR A 217 15.02 -20.63 -2.29
CA THR A 217 15.34 -19.20 -2.26
C THR A 217 16.70 -18.94 -2.90
N ASN A 218 16.80 -17.81 -3.61
CA ASN A 218 18.06 -17.26 -4.07
C ASN A 218 18.12 -15.78 -3.69
N TYR A 219 19.25 -15.35 -3.11
CA TYR A 219 19.45 -13.97 -2.66
C TYR A 219 20.64 -13.36 -3.38
N ILE A 220 20.40 -12.23 -4.04
CA ILE A 220 21.42 -11.38 -4.64
C ILE A 220 21.43 -10.11 -3.80
N VAL A 221 22.34 -10.04 -2.83
CA VAL A 221 22.42 -8.95 -1.85
C VAL A 221 23.69 -8.13 -2.06
N THR A 222 23.60 -6.82 -1.84
CA THR A 222 24.77 -5.94 -1.81
C THR A 222 25.28 -5.74 -0.39
N ASP A 223 26.50 -5.21 -0.22
CA ASP A 223 27.19 -5.07 1.07
C ASP A 223 26.41 -4.30 2.15
N LYS A 224 25.40 -3.50 1.76
CA LYS A 224 24.60 -2.67 2.68
C LYS A 224 23.14 -3.11 2.79
N ALA A 225 22.77 -4.19 2.10
CA ALA A 225 21.43 -4.75 2.20
C ALA A 225 21.26 -5.48 3.52
N THR A 226 20.02 -5.56 4.02
CA THR A 226 19.68 -6.36 5.20
C THR A 226 18.63 -7.40 4.83
N VAL A 227 18.88 -8.65 5.21
CA VAL A 227 17.91 -9.74 5.11
C VAL A 227 17.63 -10.26 6.51
N SER A 228 16.39 -10.16 6.96
CA SER A 228 15.94 -10.68 8.25
C SER A 228 15.12 -11.95 8.03
N LEU A 229 15.57 -13.05 8.62
CA LEU A 229 14.98 -14.38 8.45
C LEU A 229 14.52 -14.91 9.80
N ASN A 230 13.23 -15.23 9.92
CA ASN A 230 12.66 -15.79 11.14
C ASN A 230 12.01 -17.17 10.87
N GLY A 231 12.03 -18.06 11.87
CA GLY A 231 11.31 -19.33 11.84
C GLY A 231 11.77 -20.29 10.73
N LYS A 232 10.81 -20.83 9.96
CA LYS A 232 11.02 -21.76 8.83
C LYS A 232 11.99 -21.21 7.79
N ALA A 233 11.97 -19.89 7.54
CA ALA A 233 12.88 -19.26 6.59
C ALA A 233 14.35 -19.36 7.04
N LEU A 234 14.62 -19.32 8.36
CA LEU A 234 15.95 -19.55 8.92
C LEU A 234 16.36 -21.03 8.83
N GLN A 235 15.42 -21.96 9.04
CA GLN A 235 15.70 -23.40 8.94
C GLN A 235 16.15 -23.83 7.55
N ALA A 236 15.65 -23.18 6.49
CA ALA A 236 16.05 -23.45 5.11
C ALA A 236 17.53 -23.14 4.83
N LEU A 237 18.18 -22.26 5.61
CA LEU A 237 19.62 -22.02 5.51
C LEU A 237 20.47 -23.10 6.20
N ASN A 238 19.87 -23.88 7.10
CA ASN A 238 20.56 -24.90 7.88
C ASN A 238 20.48 -26.30 7.23
N GLN A 239 19.88 -26.42 6.04
CA GLN A 239 19.86 -27.67 5.29
C GLN A 239 21.12 -27.74 4.40
N PRO A 240 21.92 -28.82 4.51
CA PRO A 240 23.19 -28.97 3.79
C PRO A 240 23.03 -29.13 2.27
#